data_AF-A0A1H4ABY5-F1
#
_entry.id   AF-A0A1H4ABY5-F1
#
_cell.length_a   1.000
_cell.length_b   1.000
_cell.length_c   1.000
_cell.angle_alpha   90.00
_cell.angle_beta   90.00
_cell.angle_gamma   90.00
#
_symmetry.space_group_name_H-M   'P 1'
#
loop_
_entity.id
_entity.type
_entity.pdbx_description
1 polymer ?
#
loop_
_entity_poly.entity_id
_entity_poly.type
_entity_poly.pdbx_seq_one_letter_code
_entity_poly.pdbx_strand_id
1 'polypeptide(L)' 'MVQEDMLLATSRRHISRIEQGHQVPSVRTLEVLAEQMQIHPLTLIAVAYCPELDATSVSQLLKTLKTDFKDLVAD' A
#
# COMPACT_ATOMS: atom_id res chain seq x y z
N MET A 1 -15.54 17.11 23.39
CA MET A 1 -14.82 16.40 22.32
C MET A 1 -14.29 15.12 22.94
N VAL A 2 -14.76 13.97 22.47
CA VAL A 2 -14.55 12.67 23.13
C VAL A 2 -13.20 12.09 22.68
N GLN A 3 -12.58 11.21 23.47
CA GLN A 3 -11.28 10.58 23.16
C GLN A 3 -11.25 9.92 21.76
N GLU A 4 -12.39 9.39 21.33
CA GLU A 4 -12.60 8.78 20.01
C GLU A 4 -12.44 9.79 18.86
N ASP A 5 -12.92 11.02 19.03
CA ASP A 5 -12.74 12.11 18.06
C ASP A 5 -11.26 12.47 17.89
N MET A 6 -10.50 12.45 18.99
CA MET A 6 -9.05 12.73 18.98
C MET A 6 -8.26 11.62 18.26
N LEU A 7 -8.62 10.36 18.48
CA LEU A 7 -8.00 9.22 17.79
C LEU A 7 -8.28 9.26 16.27
N LEU A 8 -9.52 9.54 15.88
CA LEU A 8 -9.91 9.70 14.47
C LEU A 8 -9.29 10.94 13.80
N ALA A 9 -9.09 12.04 14.54
CA ALA A 9 -8.39 13.21 14.03
C ALA A 9 -6.89 12.94 13.86
N THR A 10 -6.29 12.20 14.81
CA THR A 10 -4.87 11.80 14.76
C THR A 10 -4.61 10.84 13.59
N SER A 11 -5.49 9.87 13.36
CA SER A 11 -5.39 8.95 12.23
C SER A 11 -5.54 9.68 10.89
N ARG A 12 -6.52 10.60 10.76
CA ARG A 12 -6.68 11.42 9.54
C ARG A 12 -5.46 12.28 9.23
N ARG A 13 -4.90 12.95 10.24
CA ARG A 13 -3.67 13.76 10.07
C ARG A 13 -2.49 12.88 9.65
N HIS A 14 -2.39 11.69 10.22
CA HIS A 14 -1.32 10.75 9.93
C HIS A 14 -1.42 10.20 8.50
N ILE A 15 -2.62 9.81 8.07
CA ILE A 15 -2.92 9.38 6.69
C ILE A 15 -2.63 10.50 5.70
N SER A 16 -3.09 11.73 5.96
CA SER A 16 -2.84 12.88 5.09
C SER A 16 -1.34 13.14 4.86
N ARG A 17 -0.50 12.98 5.90
CA ARG A 17 0.95 13.10 5.75
C ARG A 17 1.55 11.99 4.88
N ILE A 18 0.99 10.78 4.93
CA ILE A 18 1.41 9.66 4.07
C ILE A 18 1.04 9.94 2.62
N GLU A 19 -0.21 10.35 2.36
CA GLU A 19 -0.69 10.68 1.00
C GLU A 19 0.10 11.83 0.35
N GLN A 20 0.58 12.78 1.14
CA GLN A 20 1.42 13.90 0.68
C GLN A 20 2.91 13.55 0.55
N GLY A 21 3.31 12.31 0.88
CA GLY A 21 4.73 11.91 0.87
C GLY A 21 5.58 12.49 2.01
N HIS A 22 4.98 13.18 2.97
CA HIS A 22 5.66 13.74 4.15
C HIS A 22 6.00 12.67 5.20
N GLN A 23 5.49 11.46 5.04
CA GLN A 23 5.76 10.33 5.91
C GLN A 23 5.75 9.03 5.12
N VAL A 24 6.81 8.23 5.25
CA VAL A 24 6.85 6.86 4.73
C VAL A 24 6.10 5.95 5.71
N PRO A 25 5.06 5.22 5.25
CA PRO A 25 4.33 4.30 6.11
C PRO A 25 5.17 3.06 6.43
N SER A 26 4.99 2.52 7.63
CA SER A 26 5.54 1.19 7.97
C SER A 26 4.71 0.09 7.31
N VAL A 27 5.26 -1.13 7.22
CA VAL A 27 4.50 -2.32 6.77
C VAL A 27 3.23 -2.50 7.62
N ARG A 28 3.35 -2.32 8.95
CA ARG A 28 2.19 -2.43 9.84
C ARG A 28 1.11 -1.38 9.55
N THR A 29 1.52 -0.17 9.16
CA THR A 29 0.59 0.88 8.73
C THR A 29 -0.15 0.47 7.46
N LEU A 30 0.56 -0.13 6.49
CA LEU A 30 -0.06 -0.63 5.26
C LEU A 30 -1.04 -1.77 5.50
N GLU A 31 -0.74 -2.69 6.42
CA GLU A 31 -1.67 -3.77 6.82
C GLU A 31 -2.98 -3.20 7.37
N VAL A 32 -2.90 -2.24 8.29
CA VAL A 32 -4.09 -1.62 8.90
C VAL A 32 -4.91 -0.88 7.83
N LEU A 33 -4.26 -0.14 6.93
CA LEU A 33 -4.96 0.56 5.85
C LEU A 33 -5.62 -0.43 4.89
N ALA A 34 -4.92 -1.48 4.48
CA ALA A 34 -5.42 -2.49 3.57
C ALA A 34 -6.60 -3.27 4.16
N GLU A 35 -6.56 -3.57 5.47
CA GLU A 35 -7.68 -4.18 6.20
C GLU A 35 -8.93 -3.28 6.14
N GLN A 36 -8.80 -1.98 6.41
CA GLN A 36 -9.93 -1.05 6.32
C GLN A 36 -10.47 -0.92 4.89
N MET A 37 -9.60 -1.06 3.89
CA MET A 37 -9.95 -1.03 2.47
C MET A 37 -10.41 -2.39 1.91
N GLN A 38 -10.36 -3.47 2.72
CA GLN A 38 -10.68 -4.84 2.32
C GLN A 38 -9.87 -5.32 1.10
N ILE A 39 -8.58 -4.97 1.06
CA ILE A 39 -7.63 -5.41 0.03
C ILE A 39 -6.40 -6.05 0.67
N HIS A 40 -5.59 -6.73 -0.13
CA HIS A 40 -4.31 -7.27 0.35
C HIS A 40 -3.28 -6.12 0.51
N PRO A 41 -2.45 -6.07 1.57
CA PRO A 41 -1.49 -4.98 1.77
C PRO A 41 -0.45 -4.83 0.66
N LEU A 42 -0.07 -5.93 0.01
CA LEU A 42 0.80 -5.86 -1.19
C LEU A 42 0.15 -5.12 -2.36
N THR A 43 -1.18 -5.00 -2.42
CA THR A 43 -1.86 -4.19 -3.43
C THR A 43 -1.51 -2.70 -3.28
N LEU A 44 -1.40 -2.19 -2.04
CA LEU A 44 -0.97 -0.80 -1.80
C LEU A 44 0.47 -0.56 -2.25
N ILE A 45 1.35 -1.54 -2.03
CA ILE A 45 2.72 -1.50 -2.53
C ILE A 45 2.73 -1.53 -4.06
N ALA A 46 1.98 -2.44 -4.68
CA ALA A 46 1.92 -2.56 -6.13
C ALA A 46 1.47 -1.27 -6.81
N VAL A 47 0.45 -0.59 -6.25
CA VAL A 47 -0.01 0.71 -6.74
C VAL A 47 1.10 1.76 -6.73
N ALA A 48 1.99 1.76 -5.74
CA ALA A 48 3.12 2.70 -5.69
C ALA A 48 4.15 2.51 -6.83
N TYR A 49 4.15 1.35 -7.48
CA TYR A 49 5.02 1.01 -8.61
C TYR A 49 4.26 0.96 -9.96
N CYS A 50 2.98 1.32 -9.98
CA CYS A 50 2.20 1.46 -11.22
C CYS A 50 2.16 2.95 -11.60
N PRO A 51 2.90 3.40 -12.64
CA PRO A 51 2.89 4.80 -13.07
C PRO A 51 1.50 5.29 -13.45
N GLU A 52 0.73 4.40 -14.06
CA GLU A 52 -0.70 4.55 -14.33
C GLU A 52 -1.42 3.36 -13.70
N LEU A 53 -2.52 3.63 -13.00
CA LEU A 53 -3.35 2.57 -12.42
C LEU A 53 -4.29 2.00 -13.49
N ASP A 54 -3.72 1.35 -14.48
CA ASP A 54 -4.44 0.70 -15.57
C ASP A 54 -4.18 -0.82 -15.62
N ALA A 55 -5.04 -1.53 -16.34
CA ALA A 55 -4.95 -2.99 -16.41
C ALA A 55 -3.63 -3.48 -17.04
N THR A 56 -3.05 -2.70 -17.94
CA THR A 56 -1.80 -3.03 -18.64
C THR A 56 -0.61 -2.99 -17.68
N SER A 57 -0.44 -1.90 -16.94
CA SER A 57 0.65 -1.67 -15.98
C SER A 57 0.60 -2.71 -14.86
N VAL A 58 -0.60 -2.98 -14.34
CA VAL A 58 -0.79 -4.02 -13.31
C VAL A 58 -0.40 -5.41 -13.85
N SER A 59 -0.84 -5.76 -15.06
CA SER A 59 -0.52 -7.05 -15.67
C SER A 59 0.98 -7.22 -15.92
N GLN A 60 1.66 -6.15 -16.34
CA GLN A 60 3.12 -6.15 -16.53
C GLN A 60 3.85 -6.33 -15.20
N LEU A 61 3.46 -5.60 -14.14
CA LEU A 61 4.05 -5.75 -12.82
C LEU A 61 3.93 -7.18 -12.29
N LEU A 62 2.74 -7.78 -12.39
CA LEU A 62 2.52 -9.17 -11.96
C LEU A 62 3.36 -10.18 -12.77
N LYS A 63 3.57 -9.92 -14.07
CA LYS A 63 4.43 -10.76 -14.92
C LYS A 63 5.90 -10.68 -14.49
N THR A 64 6.38 -9.47 -14.15
CA THR A 64 7.74 -9.25 -13.64
C THR A 64 7.94 -10.01 -12.34
N LEU A 65 7.08 -9.78 -11.34
CA LEU A 65 7.18 -10.47 -10.04
C LEU A 65 7.15 -12.00 -10.18
N LYS A 66 6.31 -12.53 -11.09
CA LYS A 66 6.26 -13.97 -11.36
C LYS A 66 7.55 -14.50 -11.96
N THR A 67 8.25 -13.71 -12.78
CA THR A 67 9.55 -14.08 -13.34
C THR A 67 10.60 -14.07 -12.25
N ASP A 68 10.69 -12.98 -11.48
CA ASP A 68 11.66 -12.84 -10.39
C ASP A 68 11.53 -13.99 -9.38
N PHE A 69 10.30 -14.32 -8.94
CA PHE A 69 10.08 -15.45 -8.03
C PHE A 69 10.45 -16.81 -8.61
N LYS A 70 10.32 -17.02 -9.92
CA LYS A 70 10.77 -18.27 -10.55
C LYS A 70 12.29 -18.38 -10.47
N ASP A 71 12.99 -17.29 -10.74
CA ASP A 71 14.45 -17.26 -10.72
C ASP A 71 14.97 -17.47 -9.29
N LEU A 72 14.36 -16.83 -8.29
CA LEU A 72 14.72 -17.03 -6.87
C LEU A 72 14.47 -18.46 -6.34
N VAL A 73 13.52 -19.20 -6.92
CA VAL A 73 13.20 -20.59 -6.50
C VAL A 73 14.03 -21.62 -7.28
N ALA A 74 14.61 -21.23 -8.42
CA ALA A 74 15.47 -22.08 -9.22
C ALA A 74 16.92 -22.15 -8.68
N ASP A 75 17.31 -21.19 -7.83
CA ASP A 75 18.54 -21.17 -7.02
C ASP A 75 18.36 -21.91 -5.68
#